data_AF-A0A7X5YM53-F1
#
_entry.id   AF-A0A7X5YM53-F1
#
_cell.length_a   1.000
_cell.length_b   1.000
_cell.length_c   1.000
_cell.angle_alpha   90.00
_cell.angle_beta   90.00
_cell.angle_gamma   90.00
#
_symmetry.space_group_name_H-M   'P 1'
#
loop_
_entity.id
_entity.type
_entity.pdbx_description
1 polymer ?
#
loop_
_entity_poly.entity_id
_entity_poly.type
_entity_poly.pdbx_seq_one_letter_code
_entity_poly.pdbx_strand_id
1 'polypeptide(L)' 'MDDLYQDPIDVVVTDGAVVLFGPGSLSGAFTPDAAEQTARALLEAAEQARAARH' A
#
# COMPACT_ATOMS: atom_id res chain seq x y z
N MET A 1 -17.46 -9.28 -0.02
CA MET A 1 -16.09 -8.71 0.13
C MET A 1 -15.68 -8.43 -1.29
N ASP A 2 -16.17 -7.32 -1.82
CA ASP A 2 -16.56 -7.32 -3.24
C ASP A 2 -15.50 -6.85 -4.21
N ASP A 3 -14.37 -6.30 -3.74
CA ASP A 3 -13.30 -5.88 -4.65
C ASP A 3 -11.92 -6.35 -4.17
N LEU A 4 -11.43 -7.43 -4.79
CA LEU A 4 -10.02 -7.84 -4.72
C LEU A 4 -9.28 -7.25 -5.92
N TYR A 5 -8.57 -6.16 -5.68
CA TYR A 5 -7.81 -5.47 -6.73
C TYR A 5 -6.55 -6.25 -7.11
N GLN A 6 -6.28 -6.35 -8.41
CA GLN A 6 -5.07 -6.99 -8.97
C GLN A 6 -4.00 -5.97 -9.39
N ASP A 7 -4.42 -4.71 -9.60
CA ASP A 7 -3.52 -3.64 -10.00
C ASP A 7 -2.81 -3.05 -8.78
N PRO A 8 -1.50 -2.70 -8.91
CA PRO A 8 -0.76 -2.06 -7.84
C PRO A 8 -1.24 -0.62 -7.60
N ILE A 9 -0.90 -0.08 -6.43
CA ILE A 9 -1.12 1.32 -6.07
C ILE A 9 -0.11 2.20 -6.81
N ASP A 10 -0.55 3.37 -7.27
CA ASP A 10 0.34 4.40 -7.82
C ASP A 10 0.97 5.24 -6.70
N VAL A 11 2.26 5.54 -6.82
CA VAL A 11 3.08 6.18 -5.78
C VAL A 11 3.84 7.36 -6.36
N VAL A 12 3.60 8.56 -5.82
CA VAL A 12 4.28 9.79 -6.23
C VAL A 12 4.87 10.54 -5.04
N VAL A 13 5.79 11.45 -5.30
CA VAL A 13 6.37 12.35 -4.28
C VAL A 13 5.92 13.78 -4.56
N THR A 14 5.33 14.43 -3.56
CA THR A 14 4.98 15.86 -3.61
C THR A 14 5.30 16.52 -2.28
N ASP A 15 5.93 17.68 -2.31
CA ASP A 15 6.19 18.51 -1.12
C ASP A 15 6.83 17.74 0.07
N GLY A 16 7.72 16.80 -0.23
CA GLY A 16 8.41 15.97 0.77
C GLY A 16 7.56 14.85 1.38
N ALA A 17 6.34 14.63 0.86
CA ALA A 17 5.46 13.52 1.24
C ALA A 17 5.39 12.47 0.13
N VAL A 18 5.20 11.21 0.54
CA VAL A 18 4.89 10.09 -0.34
C VAL A 18 3.37 9.96 -0.42
N VAL A 19 2.81 10.08 -1.62
CA VAL A 19 1.36 10.03 -1.86
C VAL A 19 1.00 8.78 -2.63
N LEU A 20 -0.02 8.08 -2.13
CA LEU A 20 -0.56 6.85 -2.71
C LEU A 20 -1.92 7.12 -3.34
N PHE A 21 -2.13 6.56 -4.53
CA PHE A 21 -3.43 6.51 -5.20
C PHE A 21 -3.75 5.07 -5.57
N GLY A 22 -4.78 4.52 -4.93
CA GLY A 22 -5.24 3.16 -5.13
C GLY A 22 -6.72 3.12 -5.51
N PRO A 23 -7.20 1.94 -5.92
CA PRO A 23 -8.58 1.73 -6.29
C PRO A 23 -9.52 1.85 -5.07
N GLY A 24 -10.82 1.99 -5.31
CA GLY A 24 -11.82 2.06 -4.24
C GLY A 24 -11.73 3.30 -3.35
N SER A 25 -11.25 4.42 -3.89
CA SER A 25 -10.99 5.68 -3.14
C SER A 25 -9.83 5.60 -2.15
N LEU A 26 -8.97 4.58 -2.25
CA LEU A 26 -7.76 4.51 -1.43
C LEU A 26 -6.81 5.64 -1.81
N SER A 27 -6.60 6.60 -0.90
CA SER A 27 -5.59 7.64 -1.07
C SER A 27 -5.02 8.04 0.28
N GLY A 28 -3.74 8.44 0.30
CA GLY A 28 -3.07 8.85 1.53
C GLY A 28 -1.72 9.48 1.27
N ALA A 29 -1.30 10.37 2.18
CA ALA A 29 0.01 11.02 2.17
C ALA A 29 0.78 10.65 3.44
N PHE A 30 2.05 10.32 3.27
CA PHE A 30 2.93 9.84 4.34
C PHE A 30 4.21 10.67 4.38
N THR A 31 4.77 10.84 5.57
CA THR A 31 6.18 11.24 5.69
C THR A 31 7.07 10.11 5.15
N PRO A 32 8.34 10.38 4.78
CA PRO A 32 9.25 9.33 4.31
C PRO A 32 9.36 8.14 5.27
N ASP A 33 9.53 8.41 6.57
CA ASP A 33 9.65 7.36 7.59
C ASP A 33 8.36 6.53 7.75
N ALA A 34 7.20 7.17 7.64
CA ALA A 34 5.91 6.49 7.71
C ALA A 34 5.70 5.62 6.46
N ALA A 35 6.06 6.13 5.28
CA ALA A 35 5.96 5.38 4.03
C ALA A 35 6.84 4.11 4.06
N GLU A 36 8.06 4.20 4.58
CA GLU A 36 8.95 3.04 4.71
C GLU A 36 8.36 1.97 5.65
N GLN A 37 7.83 2.39 6.80
CA GLN A 37 7.18 1.47 7.73
C GLN A 37 5.93 0.82 7.13
N THR A 38 5.10 1.60 6.44
CA THR A 38 3.93 1.09 5.72
C THR A 38 4.32 0.08 4.65
N ALA A 39 5.38 0.33 3.87
CA ALA A 39 5.85 -0.60 2.86
C ALA A 39 6.28 -1.95 3.46
N ARG A 40 6.99 -1.92 4.60
CA ARG A 40 7.37 -3.15 5.32
C ARG A 40 6.15 -3.93 5.80
N ALA A 41 5.16 -3.25 6.39
CA ALA A 41 3.93 -3.88 6.85
C ALA A 41 3.12 -4.49 5.70
N LEU A 42 3.06 -3.83 4.53
CA LEU A 42 2.40 -4.36 3.34
C LEU A 42 3.08 -5.63 2.82
N LEU A 43 4.41 -5.66 2.77
CA LEU A 43 5.17 -6.85 2.36
C LEU A 43 4.93 -8.03 3.31
N GLU A 44 4.97 -7.78 4.62
CA GLU A 44 4.70 -8.81 5.63
C GLU A 44 3.27 -9.35 5.50
N ALA A 45 2.27 -8.47 5.36
CA ALA A 45 0.88 -8.87 5.18
C ALA A 45 0.68 -9.68 3.88
N ALA A 46 1.38 -9.33 2.80
CA ALA A 46 1.34 -10.07 1.55
C ALA A 46 1.89 -11.50 1.72
N GLU A 47 3.00 -11.69 2.43
CA GLU A 47 3.53 -13.03 2.73
C GLU A 47 2.55 -13.85 3.58
N GLN A 48 1.99 -13.25 4.64
CA GLN A 48 0.98 -13.91 5.47
C GLN A 48 -0.24 -14.34 4.65
N ALA A 49 -0.72 -13.48 3.75
CA ALA A 49 -1.85 -13.78 2.87
C ALA A 49 -1.53 -14.92 1.89
N ARG A 50 -0.30 -14.99 1.35
CA ARG A 50 0.12 -16.13 0.49
C ARG A 50 0.18 -17.43 1.29
N ALA A 51 0.72 -17.39 2.50
CA ALA A 51 0.79 -18.56 3.38
C ALA A 51 -0.60 -19.08 3.79
N ALA A 52 -1.57 -18.19 4.01
CA ALA A 52 -2.93 -18.56 4.40
C ALA A 52 -3.79 -19.15 3.26
N ARG A 53 -3.33 -19.07 2.00
CA ARG A 53 -3.99 -19.69 0.84
C ARG A 53 -3.57 -21.15 0.61
N HIS A 54 -2.68 -21.68 1.44
CA HIS A 54 -2.30 -23.09 1.50
C HIS A 54 -3.08 -23.83 2.60
#